data_AF-A0A0F9H149-F1
#
_entry.id   AF-A0A0F9H149-F1
#
_cell.length_a   1.000
_cell.length_b   1.000
_cell.length_c   1.000
_cell.angle_alpha   90.00
_cell.angle_beta   90.00
_cell.angle_gamma   90.00
#
_symmetry.space_group_name_H-M   'P 1'
#
loop_
_entity.id
_entity.type
_entity.pdbx_description
1 polymer ?
#
loop_
_entity_poly.entity_id
_entity_poly.type
_entity_poly.pdbx_seq_one_letter_code
_entity_poly.pdbx_strand_id
1 'polypeptide(L)'
;DQGSHTVCAVMTAEFLAYSKYVGNDLSTPRPEFGFAGLKPGDPWCLCAARFLQAADEGCAPQVHLAATHQRALDIVPLAVLQTHAIDLSDG
;
A
#
# COMPACT_ATOMS: atom_id res chain seq x y z
N ASP A 1 6.40 2.86 15.46
CA ASP A 1 5.48 2.30 14.45
C ASP A 1 5.36 0.80 14.67
N GLN A 2 4.28 0.35 15.32
CA GLN A 2 4.05 -1.09 15.55
C GLN A 2 3.50 -1.79 14.30
N GLY A 3 3.00 -1.05 13.30
CA GLY A 3 2.41 -1.60 12.08
C GLY A 3 3.40 -1.78 10.93
N SER A 4 4.62 -1.25 11.04
CA SER A 4 5.64 -1.23 9.99
C SER A 4 5.12 -0.62 8.69
N HIS A 5 4.72 0.66 8.73
CA HIS A 5 4.34 1.51 7.60
C HIS A 5 5.56 1.83 6.73
N THR A 6 6.13 0.79 6.12
CA THR A 6 7.41 0.83 5.43
C THR A 6 7.28 0.68 3.92
N VAL A 7 6.10 0.33 3.39
CA VAL A 7 5.84 0.19 1.95
C VAL A 7 5.20 1.47 1.43
N CYS A 8 5.91 2.23 0.59
CA CYS A 8 5.36 3.41 -0.06
C CYS A 8 4.64 2.97 -1.34
N ALA A 9 3.32 3.15 -1.37
CA ALA A 9 2.45 2.65 -2.43
C ALA A 9 1.57 3.76 -3.02
N VAL A 10 1.12 3.55 -4.25
CA VAL A 10 0.11 4.37 -4.92
C VAL A 10 -1.19 3.57 -4.96
N MET A 11 -2.23 4.11 -4.32
CA MET A 11 -3.48 3.37 -4.13
C MET A 11 -4.15 3.04 -5.46
N THR A 12 -4.70 1.83 -5.57
CA THR A 12 -5.54 1.41 -6.70
C THR A 12 -6.98 1.23 -6.22
N ALA A 13 -7.95 1.32 -7.14
CA ALA A 13 -9.36 1.10 -6.79
C ALA A 13 -9.59 -0.32 -6.22
N GLU A 14 -8.91 -1.30 -6.80
CA GLU A 14 -8.94 -2.70 -6.38
C GLU A 14 -8.38 -2.89 -4.96
N PHE A 15 -7.21 -2.31 -4.67
CA PHE A 15 -6.62 -2.37 -3.35
C PHE A 15 -7.53 -1.72 -2.30
N LEU A 16 -8.10 -0.53 -2.57
CA LEU A 16 -8.97 0.16 -1.62
C LEU A 16 -10.24 -0.65 -1.31
N ALA A 17 -10.84 -1.28 -2.33
CA ALA A 17 -11.99 -2.16 -2.15
C ALA A 17 -11.63 -3.41 -1.32
N TYR A 18 -10.53 -4.08 -1.66
CA TYR A 18 -10.03 -5.24 -0.92
C TYR A 18 -9.69 -4.89 0.53
N SER A 19 -8.90 -3.83 0.75
CA SER A 19 -8.47 -3.36 2.05
C SER A 19 -9.66 -3.07 2.96
N LYS A 20 -10.70 -2.41 2.43
CA LYS A 20 -11.96 -2.18 3.14
C LYS A 20 -12.67 -3.48 3.49
N TYR A 21 -12.77 -4.42 2.54
CA TYR A 21 -13.40 -5.73 2.75
C TYR A 21 -12.73 -6.53 3.87
N VAL A 22 -11.39 -6.49 3.98
CA VAL A 22 -10.63 -7.18 5.05
C VAL A 22 -10.47 -6.36 6.35
N GLY A 23 -11.27 -5.30 6.51
CA GLY A 23 -11.36 -4.53 7.76
C GLY A 23 -10.30 -3.42 7.92
N ASN A 24 -9.60 -3.04 6.86
CA ASN A 24 -8.67 -1.90 6.82
C ASN A 24 -9.21 -0.82 5.87
N ASP A 25 -10.30 -0.16 6.27
CA ASP A 25 -10.94 0.85 5.42
C ASP A 25 -10.12 2.14 5.35
N LEU A 26 -9.43 2.32 4.23
CA LEU A 26 -8.65 3.52 3.91
C LEU A 26 -9.41 4.48 2.99
N SER A 27 -10.65 4.17 2.62
CA SER A 27 -11.41 4.93 1.61
C SER A 27 -12.52 5.79 2.20
N THR A 28 -13.13 5.35 3.30
CA THR A 28 -14.21 6.10 3.94
C THR A 28 -13.62 7.30 4.70
N PRO A 29 -14.08 8.54 4.41
CA PRO A 29 -13.66 9.70 5.18
C PRO A 29 -14.01 9.55 6.66
N ARG A 30 -13.10 9.94 7.53
CA ARG A 30 -13.26 10.04 8.99
C ARG A 30 -12.88 11.45 9.46
N PRO A 31 -13.75 12.46 9.25
CA PRO A 31 -13.48 13.85 9.65
C PRO A 31 -13.16 14.00 11.14
N GLU A 32 -13.72 13.13 11.98
CA GLU A 32 -13.44 13.07 13.42
C GLU A 32 -11.96 12.80 13.74
N PHE A 33 -11.21 12.22 12.81
CA PHE A 33 -9.77 11.98 12.89
C PHE A 33 -8.96 12.81 11.88
N GLY A 34 -9.60 13.75 11.18
CA GLY A 34 -8.96 14.54 10.13
C GLY A 34 -8.55 13.73 8.89
N PHE A 35 -9.13 12.54 8.70
CA PHE A 35 -8.80 11.66 7.57
C PHE A 35 -9.85 11.81 6.46
N ALA A 36 -9.44 12.26 5.28
CA ALA A 36 -10.35 12.48 4.16
C ALA A 36 -10.76 11.21 3.40
N GLY A 37 -10.11 10.07 3.68
CA GLY A 37 -10.19 8.88 2.83
C GLY A 37 -9.30 9.00 1.60
N LEU A 38 -8.68 7.88 1.22
CA LEU A 38 -7.82 7.77 0.04
C LEU A 38 -8.61 7.43 -1.21
N LYS A 39 -8.06 7.83 -2.35
CA LYS A 39 -8.56 7.57 -3.69
C LYS A 39 -7.48 6.89 -4.54
N PRO A 40 -7.87 6.24 -5.66
CA PRO A 40 -6.89 5.74 -6.61
C PRO A 40 -5.95 6.86 -7.08
N GLY A 41 -4.65 6.57 -7.11
CA GLY A 41 -3.60 7.54 -7.42
C GLY A 41 -2.98 8.24 -6.21
N ASP A 42 -3.60 8.18 -5.03
CA ASP A 42 -3.02 8.79 -3.82
C ASP A 42 -1.78 8.01 -3.36
N PRO A 43 -0.66 8.69 -3.04
CA PRO A 43 0.48 8.06 -2.39
C PRO A 43 0.19 7.82 -0.91
N TRP A 44 0.52 6.64 -0.41
CA TRP A 44 0.33 6.29 0.99
C TRP A 44 1.32 5.22 1.47
N CYS A 45 1.83 5.38 2.70
CA CYS A 45 2.65 4.35 3.33
C CYS A 45 1.77 3.29 3.98
N LEU A 46 1.91 2.04 3.54
CA LEU A 46 1.18 0.88 4.06
C LEU A 46 2.02 0.11 5.07
N CYS A 47 1.33 -0.45 6.06
CA CYS A 47 1.87 -1.56 6.85
C CYS A 47 2.34 -2.67 5.91
N ALA A 48 3.59 -3.13 6.06
CA ALA A 48 4.16 -4.17 5.21
C ALA A 48 3.33 -5.46 5.21
N ALA A 49 2.76 -5.84 6.36
CA ALA A 49 1.86 -7.00 6.45
C ALA A 49 0.55 -6.81 5.65
N ARG A 50 0.00 -5.59 5.61
CA ARG A 50 -1.22 -5.30 4.82
C ARG A 50 -0.94 -5.28 3.33
N PHE A 51 0.24 -4.82 2.93
CA PHE A 51 0.69 -4.94 1.54
C PHE A 51 0.83 -6.41 1.14
N LEU A 52 1.53 -7.24 1.92
CA LEU A 52 1.71 -8.67 1.61
C LEU A 52 0.36 -9.40 1.51
N GLN A 53 -0.55 -9.14 2.46
CA GLN A 53 -1.89 -9.71 2.44
C GLN A 53 -2.67 -9.36 1.16
N ALA A 54 -2.46 -8.16 0.59
CA ALA A 54 -3.07 -7.78 -0.67
C ALA A 54 -2.35 -8.40 -1.87
N ALA A 55 -1.03 -8.57 -1.81
CA ALA A 55 -0.23 -9.19 -2.87
C ALA A 55 -0.58 -10.67 -3.04
N ASP A 56 -0.75 -11.40 -1.93
CA ASP A 56 -1.14 -12.82 -1.94
C ASP A 56 -2.53 -13.04 -2.57
N GLU A 57 -3.42 -12.05 -2.47
CA GLU A 57 -4.76 -12.05 -3.08
C GLU A 57 -4.79 -11.44 -4.49
N GLY A 58 -3.65 -10.99 -5.02
CA GLY A 58 -3.54 -10.36 -6.34
C GLY A 58 -4.04 -8.92 -6.42
N CYS A 59 -4.40 -8.30 -5.29
CA CYS A 59 -4.98 -6.96 -5.20
C CYS A 59 -4.00 -5.89 -4.68
N ALA A 60 -2.70 -6.18 -4.64
CA ALA A 60 -1.71 -5.22 -4.13
C ALA A 60 -1.61 -3.95 -5.01
N PRO A 61 -1.43 -2.77 -4.38
CA PRO A 61 -1.23 -1.53 -5.11
C PRO A 61 0.17 -1.47 -5.72
N GLN A 62 0.42 -0.47 -6.57
CA GLN A 62 1.77 -0.24 -7.10
C GLN A 62 2.69 0.36 -6.03
N VAL A 63 3.98 0.05 -6.10
CA VAL A 63 4.99 0.41 -5.10
C VAL A 63 6.02 1.37 -5.68
N HIS A 64 6.33 2.42 -4.92
CA HIS A 64 7.50 3.26 -5.19
C HIS A 64 8.70 2.66 -4.46
N LEU A 65 9.48 1.81 -5.14
CA LEU A 65 10.59 1.07 -4.52
C LEU A 65 11.61 2.00 -3.86
N ALA A 66 12.01 3.08 -4.52
CA ALA A 66 12.99 4.03 -3.99
C ALA A 66 12.50 4.81 -2.76
N ALA A 67 11.20 4.78 -2.45
CA ALA A 67 10.61 5.40 -1.27
C ALA A 67 10.14 4.36 -0.23
N THR A 68 10.33 3.07 -0.51
CA THR A 68 10.02 1.97 0.39
C THR A 68 11.20 1.70 1.31
N HIS A 69 10.95 1.67 2.61
CA HIS A 69 11.99 1.48 3.61
C HIS A 69 12.48 0.03 3.61
N GLN A 70 13.79 -0.21 3.74
CA GLN A 70 14.41 -1.55 3.66
C GLN A 70 13.81 -2.56 4.65
N ARG A 71 13.36 -2.13 5.83
CA ARG A 71 12.63 -2.98 6.81
C ARG A 71 11.35 -3.61 6.27
N ALA A 72 10.77 -3.12 5.17
CA ALA A 72 9.70 -3.83 4.50
C ALA A 72 10.11 -5.27 4.14
N LEU A 73 11.39 -5.51 3.88
CA LEU A 73 11.97 -6.82 3.57
C LEU A 73 11.95 -7.82 4.72
N ASP A 74 11.72 -7.35 5.95
CA ASP A 74 11.54 -8.22 7.12
C ASP A 74 10.20 -8.99 7.01
N ILE A 75 9.27 -8.52 6.17
CA ILE A 75 7.91 -9.07 6.02
C ILE A 75 7.62 -9.43 4.55
N VAL A 76 7.95 -8.54 3.61
CA VAL A 76 7.63 -8.67 2.18
C VAL A 76 8.88 -9.05 1.39
N PRO A 77 8.91 -10.17 0.66
CA PRO A 77 10.05 -10.51 -0.20
C PRO A 77 10.32 -9.42 -1.25
N LEU A 78 11.60 -9.13 -1.51
CA LEU A 78 11.99 -8.11 -2.49
C LEU A 78 11.37 -8.36 -3.87
N ALA A 79 11.31 -9.62 -4.31
CA ALA A 79 10.72 -10.00 -5.58
C ALA A 79 9.25 -9.57 -5.70
N VAL A 80 8.47 -9.69 -4.62
CA VAL A 80 7.07 -9.24 -4.59
C VAL A 80 7.02 -7.73 -4.75
N LEU A 81 7.82 -6.97 -3.99
CA LEU A 81 7.89 -5.51 -4.14
C LEU A 81 8.29 -5.08 -5.57
N GLN A 82 9.20 -5.82 -6.20
CA GLN A 82 9.64 -5.56 -7.58
C GLN A 82 8.55 -5.83 -8.62
N THR A 83 7.74 -6.88 -8.46
CA THR A 83 6.62 -7.17 -9.37
C THR A 83 5.56 -6.05 -9.36
N HIS A 84 5.46 -5.30 -8.25
CA HIS A 84 4.53 -4.18 -8.12
C HIS A 84 5.18 -2.80 -8.31
N ALA A 85 6.46 -2.74 -8.68
CA ALA A 85 7.17 -1.47 -8.80
C ALA A 85 6.58 -0.58 -9.91
N ILE A 86 6.42 0.70 -9.64
CA ILE A 86 6.18 1.70 -10.68
C ILE A 86 7.51 1.92 -11.39
N ASP A 87 7.58 1.59 -12.68
CA ASP A 87 8.73 1.93 -13.52
C ASP A 87 8.81 3.46 -13.63
N LEU A 88 9.97 4.03 -13.33
CA LEU A 88 10.22 5.49 -13.40
C LEU A 88 10.30 6.02 -14.85
N SER A 89 9.80 5.28 -15.84
CA SER A 89 9.97 5.60 -17.27
C SER A 89 8.96 6.60 -17.83
N ASP A 90 7.94 7.01 -17.08
CA ASP A 90 6.95 8.00 -17.54
C ASP A 90 6.98 9.27 -16.69
N GLY A 91 8.07 10.04 -16.85
CA GLY A 91 8.22 11.41 -16.35
C GLY A 91 8.92 12.30 -17.36
#